data_AF-V6T7H3-F1
#
_entry.id   AF-V6T7H3-F1
#
_cell.length_a   1.000
_cell.length_b   1.000
_cell.length_c   1.000
_cell.angle_alpha   90.00
_cell.angle_beta   90.00
_cell.angle_gamma   90.00
#
_symmetry.space_group_name_H-M   'P 1'
#
loop_
_entity.id
_entity.type
_entity.pdbx_description
1 polymer ?
#
loop_
_entity_poly.entity_id
_entity_poly.type
_entity_poly.pdbx_seq_one_letter_code
_entity_poly.pdbx_strand_id
1 'polypeptide(L)'
;MLPRPVVDILPDRSSYLPGAVIFGKVAITMAGNLQIDRASIILTQVEKAKVRWLGFTVGSGEKVHYLLTQHILRPRSPTHSPIILSKGLIHLPFSLKIPSDAPPSLAIDSDNFCKASLSFTIVAQNDLIFRWSTSITILPVFVPIASYDTILERHDVKLALKPVQSAFDKTDIVRANWSVDNQSSSKVSELSLSLHAKAVVRCDGGRTKQLSEALMERSLLSMPMRKGARRSGCIEFDLTQLSRLDYSVPSSSPIVRRTDSKPILTGYLTLDYVLRLLVVHKGQQLKLKIPIYILPLHATPLPSSPTIVVSQLKTELSLHELQLQRTRELAASQKVEIEQLKERLSRSGNSEVCCICLENDASIVFIPCGHFCTCRVCDRSLTRRQCPICRKNIESSYAIYK
;
A
#
# COMPACT_ATOMS: atom_id res chain seq x y z
N MET A 1 -39.51 0.36 -9.35
CA MET A 1 -38.06 0.04 -9.34
C MET A 1 -37.29 1.29 -8.97
N LEU A 2 -36.30 1.21 -8.07
CA LEU A 2 -35.46 2.36 -7.74
C LEU A 2 -34.68 2.80 -8.99
N PRO A 3 -34.48 4.11 -9.23
CA PRO A 3 -33.65 4.59 -10.33
C PRO A 3 -32.22 4.05 -10.17
N ARG A 4 -31.69 3.38 -11.20
CA ARG A 4 -30.33 2.84 -11.19
C ARG A 4 -29.33 3.94 -11.53
N PRO A 5 -28.32 4.20 -10.67
CA PRO A 5 -27.26 5.14 -10.98
C PRO A 5 -26.32 4.56 -12.04
N VAL A 6 -25.90 5.39 -13.00
CA VAL A 6 -24.72 5.10 -13.83
C VAL A 6 -23.54 5.78 -13.16
N VAL A 7 -22.50 5.01 -12.82
CA VAL A 7 -21.38 5.51 -12.04
C VAL A 7 -20.07 5.27 -12.78
N ASP A 8 -19.39 6.36 -13.08
CA ASP A 8 -18.03 6.35 -13.61
C ASP A 8 -17.07 6.84 -12.53
N ILE A 9 -16.00 6.07 -12.31
CA ILE A 9 -14.98 6.39 -11.32
C ILE A 9 -13.65 6.41 -12.02
N LEU A 10 -13.02 7.57 -11.98
CA LEU A 10 -11.72 7.84 -12.57
C LEU A 10 -10.75 8.10 -11.43
N PRO A 11 -9.99 7.09 -10.97
CA PRO A 11 -8.81 7.34 -10.15
C PRO A 11 -7.79 8.12 -10.98
N ASP A 12 -6.97 8.94 -10.33
CA ASP A 12 -5.99 9.78 -11.02
C ASP A 12 -4.91 8.95 -11.74
N ARG A 13 -4.61 7.76 -11.20
CA ARG A 13 -3.63 6.80 -11.75
C ARG A 13 -4.11 5.36 -11.56
N SER A 14 -3.45 4.41 -12.23
CA SER A 14 -3.69 2.97 -12.05
C SER A 14 -2.68 2.29 -11.11
N SER A 15 -1.59 2.98 -10.76
CA SER A 15 -0.48 2.44 -9.96
C SER A 15 0.01 3.46 -8.93
N TYR A 16 0.37 2.98 -7.74
CA TYR A 16 0.69 3.82 -6.58
C TYR A 16 1.82 3.23 -5.73
N LEU A 17 2.68 4.11 -5.19
CA LEU A 17 3.63 3.72 -4.15
C LEU A 17 2.93 3.59 -2.79
N PRO A 18 3.43 2.74 -1.88
CA PRO A 18 2.98 2.73 -0.48
C PRO A 18 3.07 4.12 0.13
N GLY A 19 2.04 4.51 0.89
CA GLY A 19 1.95 5.85 1.49
C GLY A 19 1.36 6.94 0.57
N ALA A 20 1.21 6.68 -0.73
CA ALA A 20 0.62 7.63 -1.67
C ALA A 20 -0.87 7.87 -1.40
N VAL A 21 -1.39 9.01 -1.89
CA VAL A 21 -2.82 9.34 -1.82
C VAL A 21 -3.43 9.12 -3.19
N ILE A 22 -4.51 8.34 -3.24
CA ILE A 22 -5.36 8.16 -4.42
C ILE A 22 -6.32 9.33 -4.47
N PHE A 23 -6.34 10.06 -5.58
CA PHE A 23 -7.33 11.11 -5.84
C PHE A 23 -8.29 10.64 -6.92
N GLY A 24 -9.52 11.11 -6.87
CA GLY A 24 -10.45 10.80 -7.94
C GLY A 24 -11.79 11.48 -7.79
N LYS A 25 -12.64 11.24 -8.78
CA LYS A 25 -14.01 11.72 -8.80
C LYS A 25 -14.94 10.56 -9.12
N VAL A 26 -16.03 10.48 -8.38
CA VAL A 26 -17.17 9.64 -8.70
C VAL A 26 -18.17 10.51 -9.45
N ALA A 27 -18.45 10.18 -10.71
CA ALA A 27 -19.51 10.78 -11.50
C ALA A 27 -20.73 9.88 -11.45
N ILE A 28 -21.84 10.37 -10.90
CA ILE A 28 -23.10 9.63 -10.78
C ILE A 28 -24.14 10.32 -11.66
N THR A 29 -24.67 9.60 -12.65
CA THR A 29 -25.80 10.06 -13.46
C THR A 29 -27.09 9.42 -12.97
N MET A 30 -28.05 10.25 -12.58
CA MET A 30 -29.34 9.84 -12.02
C MET A 30 -30.48 10.16 -12.99
N ALA A 31 -31.30 9.16 -13.33
CA ALA A 31 -32.52 9.34 -14.12
C ALA A 31 -33.67 9.99 -13.32
N GLY A 32 -33.62 9.88 -11.99
CA GLY A 32 -34.60 10.42 -11.05
C GLY A 32 -34.01 10.54 -9.66
N ASN A 33 -34.72 11.21 -8.75
CA ASN A 33 -34.25 11.40 -7.38
C ASN A 33 -34.22 10.07 -6.61
N LEU A 34 -33.16 9.86 -5.83
CA LEU A 34 -32.98 8.66 -5.02
C LEU A 34 -32.54 9.04 -3.62
N GLN A 35 -33.32 8.63 -2.62
CA GLN A 35 -32.89 8.71 -1.24
C GLN A 35 -31.90 7.57 -0.95
N ILE A 36 -30.76 7.91 -0.36
CA ILE A 36 -29.70 6.96 0.01
C ILE A 36 -29.35 7.10 1.49
N ASP A 37 -28.86 6.02 2.09
CA ASP A 37 -28.37 6.01 3.46
C ASP A 37 -26.90 6.41 3.50
N ARG A 38 -26.11 5.92 2.53
CA ARG A 38 -24.70 6.29 2.38
C ARG A 38 -24.16 5.96 1.00
N ALA A 39 -23.15 6.73 0.59
CA ALA A 39 -22.27 6.39 -0.51
C ALA A 39 -20.83 6.32 0.00
N SER A 40 -20.13 5.22 -0.28
CA SER A 40 -18.80 4.94 0.29
C SER A 40 -17.83 4.49 -0.78
N ILE A 41 -16.59 4.96 -0.68
CA ILE A 41 -15.46 4.42 -1.42
C ILE A 41 -14.60 3.60 -0.48
N ILE A 42 -14.17 2.44 -0.95
CA ILE A 42 -13.52 1.40 -0.16
C ILE A 42 -12.25 1.00 -0.90
N LEU A 43 -11.11 1.10 -0.24
CA LEU A 43 -9.83 0.57 -0.71
C LEU A 43 -9.53 -0.71 0.08
N THR A 44 -9.37 -1.82 -0.63
CA THR A 44 -9.02 -3.12 -0.04
C THR A 44 -7.75 -3.66 -0.65
N GLN A 45 -6.99 -4.41 0.15
CA GLN A 45 -5.97 -5.30 -0.39
C GLN A 45 -6.12 -6.68 0.21
N VAL A 46 -6.29 -7.66 -0.67
CA VAL A 46 -6.51 -9.05 -0.33
C VAL A 46 -5.35 -9.87 -0.84
N GLU A 47 -4.86 -10.75 0.01
CA GLU A 47 -3.86 -11.73 -0.31
C GLU A 47 -4.43 -13.13 -0.13
N LYS A 48 -4.19 -14.00 -1.11
CA LYS A 48 -4.55 -15.42 -1.07
C LYS A 48 -3.32 -16.24 -1.43
N ALA A 49 -3.07 -17.29 -0.66
CA ALA A 49 -1.95 -18.20 -0.82
C ALA A 49 -2.43 -19.66 -0.74
N LYS A 50 -1.92 -20.52 -1.61
CA LYS A 50 -2.10 -21.97 -1.55
C LYS A 50 -0.83 -22.70 -2.02
N VAL A 51 -0.18 -23.38 -1.09
CA VAL A 51 1.02 -24.20 -1.33
C VAL A 51 0.60 -25.64 -1.60
N ARG A 52 0.97 -26.15 -2.78
CA ARG A 52 0.78 -27.55 -3.17
C ARG A 52 2.13 -28.29 -3.27
N TRP A 53 2.18 -29.52 -2.75
CA TRP A 53 3.29 -30.46 -2.87
C TRP A 53 2.76 -31.81 -3.33
N LEU A 54 3.31 -32.33 -4.45
CA LEU A 54 2.86 -33.59 -5.08
C LEU A 54 1.32 -33.69 -5.27
N GLY A 55 0.68 -32.57 -5.62
CA GLY A 55 -0.78 -32.50 -5.81
C GLY A 55 -1.60 -32.24 -4.53
N PHE A 56 -1.03 -32.46 -3.35
CA PHE A 56 -1.70 -32.22 -2.07
C PHE A 56 -1.52 -30.77 -1.60
N THR A 57 -2.56 -30.19 -1.00
CA THR A 57 -2.48 -28.84 -0.40
C THR A 57 -1.82 -28.97 0.97
N VAL A 58 -0.62 -28.42 1.11
CA VAL A 58 0.17 -28.48 2.36
C VAL A 58 -0.06 -27.24 3.22
N GLY A 59 -0.50 -26.13 2.63
CA GLY A 59 -0.88 -24.93 3.36
C GLY A 59 -1.70 -23.99 2.50
N SER A 60 -2.62 -23.26 3.12
CA SER A 60 -3.36 -22.18 2.49
C SER A 60 -3.64 -21.08 3.49
N GLY A 61 -3.64 -19.83 3.03
CA GLY A 61 -3.93 -18.67 3.85
C GLY A 61 -4.59 -17.58 3.03
N GLU A 62 -5.48 -16.82 3.64
CA GLU A 62 -6.08 -15.63 3.07
C GLU A 62 -5.97 -14.49 4.09
N LYS A 63 -5.56 -13.30 3.62
CA LYS A 63 -5.42 -12.10 4.44
C LYS A 63 -6.11 -10.93 3.77
N VAL A 64 -6.71 -10.07 4.58
CA VAL A 64 -6.95 -8.69 4.20
C VAL A 64 -5.88 -7.84 4.87
N HIS A 65 -5.01 -7.18 4.08
CA HIS A 65 -3.96 -6.31 4.63
C HIS A 65 -4.52 -5.00 5.14
N TYR A 66 -5.45 -4.42 4.38
CA TYR A 66 -6.20 -3.25 4.80
C TYR A 66 -7.57 -3.20 4.13
N LEU A 67 -8.50 -2.58 4.85
CA LEU A 67 -9.85 -2.24 4.42
C LEU A 67 -10.11 -0.81 4.87
N LEU A 68 -9.89 0.14 3.98
CA LEU A 68 -10.08 1.57 4.24
C LEU A 68 -11.39 2.01 3.64
N THR A 69 -12.29 2.53 4.46
CA THR A 69 -13.60 3.02 4.01
C THR A 69 -13.69 4.52 4.24
N GLN A 70 -13.95 5.27 3.17
CA GLN A 70 -14.32 6.68 3.23
C GLN A 70 -15.79 6.82 2.83
N HIS A 71 -16.62 7.30 3.74
CA HIS A 71 -17.99 7.69 3.43
C HIS A 71 -17.98 9.05 2.74
N ILE A 72 -18.28 9.06 1.45
CA ILE A 72 -18.35 10.26 0.61
C ILE A 72 -19.63 11.04 0.95
N LEU A 73 -20.75 10.31 1.08
CA LEU A 73 -22.03 10.84 1.54
C LEU A 73 -22.48 10.01 2.74
N ARG A 74 -22.66 10.66 3.89
CA ARG A 74 -23.27 10.07 5.09
C ARG A 74 -24.06 11.11 5.89
N PRO A 75 -25.15 10.72 6.59
CA PRO A 75 -25.84 11.61 7.50
C PRO A 75 -24.89 12.02 8.62
N ARG A 76 -24.90 13.29 9.01
CA ARG A 76 -24.08 13.80 10.12
C ARG A 76 -24.63 13.35 11.49
N SER A 77 -25.93 13.05 11.56
CA SER A 77 -26.63 12.50 12.72
C SER A 77 -27.84 11.65 12.28
N PRO A 78 -28.35 10.74 13.13
CA PRO A 78 -29.58 9.99 12.85
C PRO A 78 -30.84 10.86 12.72
N THR A 79 -30.78 12.12 13.19
CA THR A 79 -31.86 13.12 13.12
C THR A 79 -31.80 14.02 11.89
N HIS A 80 -30.82 13.85 10.99
CA HIS A 80 -30.64 14.73 9.84
C HIS A 80 -31.53 14.32 8.65
N SER A 81 -31.85 15.31 7.81
CA SER A 81 -32.56 15.13 6.54
C SER A 81 -31.95 14.03 5.67
N PRO A 82 -32.77 13.23 4.97
CA PRO A 82 -32.30 12.16 4.10
C PRO A 82 -31.36 12.67 3.01
N ILE A 83 -30.36 11.88 2.64
CA ILE A 83 -29.48 12.21 1.52
C ILE A 83 -30.22 11.87 0.24
N ILE A 84 -30.40 12.87 -0.62
CA ILE A 84 -31.07 12.69 -1.91
C ILE A 84 -30.04 12.90 -3.02
N LEU A 85 -29.79 11.85 -3.80
CA LEU A 85 -29.14 11.99 -5.10
C LEU A 85 -30.18 12.54 -6.07
N SER A 86 -30.05 13.81 -6.43
CA SER A 86 -30.95 14.48 -7.37
C SER A 86 -30.77 13.95 -8.80
N LYS A 87 -31.83 14.00 -9.60
CA LYS A 87 -31.77 13.78 -11.05
C LYS A 87 -30.67 14.64 -11.68
N GLY A 88 -29.93 14.07 -12.62
CA GLY A 88 -28.83 14.73 -13.31
C GLY A 88 -27.46 14.15 -12.96
N LEU A 89 -26.41 14.90 -13.28
CA LEU A 89 -25.02 14.51 -13.07
C LEU A 89 -24.51 15.07 -11.73
N ILE A 90 -23.97 14.19 -10.90
CA ILE A 90 -23.42 14.51 -9.58
C ILE A 90 -21.94 14.13 -9.58
N HIS A 91 -21.07 15.06 -9.19
CA HIS A 91 -19.64 14.80 -9.02
C HIS A 91 -19.26 14.80 -7.54
N LEU A 92 -18.67 13.70 -7.08
CA LEU A 92 -18.22 13.55 -5.71
C LEU A 92 -16.71 13.27 -5.68
N PRO A 93 -15.88 14.22 -5.22
CA PRO A 93 -14.45 13.99 -5.08
C PRO A 93 -14.16 13.04 -3.92
N PHE A 94 -13.08 12.27 -4.02
CA PHE A 94 -12.58 11.45 -2.93
C PHE A 94 -11.05 11.49 -2.84
N SER A 95 -10.53 11.12 -1.68
CA SER A 95 -9.10 11.02 -1.42
C SER A 95 -8.82 9.93 -0.40
N LEU A 96 -8.10 8.87 -0.79
CA LEU A 96 -7.77 7.74 0.08
C LEU A 96 -6.25 7.59 0.20
N LYS A 97 -5.74 7.60 1.42
CA LYS A 97 -4.31 7.37 1.68
C LYS A 97 -4.01 5.89 1.76
N ILE A 98 -3.11 5.41 0.92
CA ILE A 98 -2.59 4.04 0.98
C ILE A 98 -1.69 3.92 2.21
N PRO A 99 -1.79 2.83 3.01
CA PRO A 99 -0.87 2.61 4.12
C PRO A 99 0.59 2.61 3.66
N SER A 100 1.49 3.21 4.45
CA SER A 100 2.93 3.29 4.10
C SER A 100 3.64 1.94 4.10
N ASP A 101 3.02 0.94 4.75
CA ASP A 101 3.45 -0.45 4.88
C ASP A 101 2.67 -1.39 3.94
N ALA A 102 1.90 -0.85 2.99
CA ALA A 102 1.17 -1.65 2.02
C ALA A 102 2.12 -2.56 1.20
N PRO A 103 1.90 -3.88 1.14
CA PRO A 103 2.68 -4.76 0.29
C PRO A 103 2.45 -4.47 -1.20
N PRO A 104 3.41 -4.81 -2.08
CA PRO A 104 3.24 -4.66 -3.51
C PRO A 104 2.14 -5.60 -4.05
N SER A 105 1.43 -5.15 -5.08
CA SER A 105 0.49 -5.99 -5.82
C SER A 105 1.25 -7.03 -6.65
N LEU A 106 0.82 -8.30 -6.58
CA LEU A 106 1.45 -9.43 -7.26
C LEU A 106 0.42 -10.51 -7.58
N ALA A 107 0.47 -11.13 -8.76
CA ALA A 107 -0.38 -12.27 -9.09
C ALA A 107 0.46 -13.38 -9.74
N ILE A 108 0.57 -14.55 -9.12
CA ILE A 108 1.29 -15.69 -9.73
C ILE A 108 0.31 -16.54 -10.54
N ASP A 109 -0.78 -16.91 -9.87
CA ASP A 109 -1.82 -17.78 -10.39
C ASP A 109 -3.17 -17.45 -9.72
N SER A 110 -4.20 -18.24 -9.99
CA SER A 110 -5.54 -18.04 -9.44
C SER A 110 -5.63 -18.26 -7.92
N ASP A 111 -4.70 -19.02 -7.35
CA ASP A 111 -4.67 -19.39 -5.93
C ASP A 111 -3.65 -18.59 -5.11
N ASN A 112 -2.72 -17.89 -5.78
CA ASN A 112 -1.58 -17.19 -5.18
C ASN A 112 -1.46 -15.76 -5.71
N PHE A 113 -1.96 -14.77 -4.95
CA PHE A 113 -1.91 -13.36 -5.31
C PHE A 113 -2.00 -12.43 -4.10
N CYS A 114 -1.56 -11.18 -4.27
CA CYS A 114 -1.84 -10.02 -3.44
C CYS A 114 -2.38 -8.91 -4.35
N LYS A 115 -3.66 -8.57 -4.24
CA LYS A 115 -4.34 -7.62 -5.13
C LYS A 115 -4.98 -6.51 -4.34
N ALA A 116 -4.73 -5.26 -4.76
CA ALA A 116 -5.42 -4.10 -4.26
C ALA A 116 -6.59 -3.72 -5.18
N SER A 117 -7.71 -3.33 -4.60
CA SER A 117 -8.94 -2.99 -5.31
C SER A 117 -9.57 -1.74 -4.72
N LEU A 118 -10.11 -0.90 -5.59
CA LEU A 118 -10.94 0.23 -5.24
C LEU A 118 -12.39 -0.12 -5.56
N SER A 119 -13.28 0.00 -4.59
CA SER A 119 -14.71 -0.28 -4.72
C SER A 119 -15.55 0.93 -4.31
N PHE A 120 -16.69 1.14 -4.97
CA PHE A 120 -17.67 2.15 -4.59
C PHE A 120 -19.02 1.51 -4.38
N THR A 121 -19.72 1.90 -3.32
CA THR A 121 -21.01 1.34 -2.93
C THR A 121 -22.02 2.42 -2.60
N ILE A 122 -23.27 2.19 -2.99
CA ILE A 122 -24.42 3.00 -2.57
C ILE A 122 -25.36 2.07 -1.82
N VAL A 123 -25.75 2.49 -0.61
CA VAL A 123 -26.72 1.79 0.24
C VAL A 123 -27.95 2.68 0.36
N ALA A 124 -29.13 2.11 0.16
CA ALA A 124 -30.41 2.79 0.32
C ALA A 124 -31.42 1.81 0.92
N GLN A 125 -32.28 2.28 1.83
CA GLN A 125 -33.23 1.42 2.54
C GLN A 125 -32.56 0.23 3.25
N ASN A 126 -31.33 0.44 3.73
CA ASN A 126 -30.44 -0.54 4.35
C ASN A 126 -29.93 -1.65 3.40
N ASP A 127 -30.22 -1.55 2.10
CA ASP A 127 -29.81 -2.52 1.08
C ASP A 127 -28.70 -1.97 0.18
N LEU A 128 -27.76 -2.84 -0.23
CA LEU A 128 -26.74 -2.51 -1.22
C LEU A 128 -27.38 -2.45 -2.61
N ILE A 129 -27.65 -1.24 -3.08
CA ILE A 129 -28.32 -1.01 -4.36
C ILE A 129 -27.36 -0.85 -5.55
N PHE A 130 -26.09 -0.53 -5.27
CA PHE A 130 -25.06 -0.39 -6.31
C PHE A 130 -23.67 -0.74 -5.78
N ARG A 131 -22.87 -1.42 -6.63
CA ARG A 131 -21.46 -1.71 -6.39
C ARG A 131 -20.66 -1.58 -7.69
N TRP A 132 -19.55 -0.86 -7.60
CA TRP A 132 -18.50 -0.81 -8.62
C TRP A 132 -17.18 -1.25 -8.00
N SER A 133 -16.28 -1.84 -8.79
CA SER A 133 -14.93 -2.18 -8.35
C SER A 133 -13.95 -2.20 -9.51
N THR A 134 -12.73 -1.75 -9.25
CA THR A 134 -11.56 -1.90 -10.15
C THR A 134 -10.34 -2.35 -9.37
N SER A 135 -9.36 -2.93 -10.06
CA SER A 135 -8.05 -3.28 -9.47
C SER A 135 -7.08 -2.11 -9.62
N ILE A 136 -6.22 -1.91 -8.61
CA ILE A 136 -5.11 -0.95 -8.65
C ILE A 136 -3.79 -1.66 -8.32
N THR A 137 -2.67 -1.09 -8.77
CA THR A 137 -1.35 -1.68 -8.53
C THR A 137 -0.62 -0.93 -7.42
N ILE A 138 -0.20 -1.63 -6.37
CA ILE A 138 0.74 -1.11 -5.38
C ILE A 138 2.15 -1.52 -5.78
N LEU A 139 3.07 -0.56 -5.82
CA LEU A 139 4.42 -0.75 -6.33
C LEU A 139 5.40 -1.16 -5.22
N PRO A 140 6.49 -1.91 -5.53
CA PRO A 140 7.48 -2.29 -4.53
C PRO A 140 8.28 -1.07 -4.03
N VAL A 141 8.57 -1.03 -2.72
CA VAL A 141 9.46 -0.03 -2.13
C VAL A 141 10.91 -0.46 -2.37
N PHE A 142 11.61 0.32 -3.19
CA PHE A 142 13.05 0.22 -3.44
C PHE A 142 13.53 -1.06 -4.15
N VAL A 143 14.26 -0.85 -5.25
CA VAL A 143 14.96 -1.91 -5.98
C VAL A 143 16.42 -1.48 -6.08
N PRO A 144 17.35 -2.10 -5.32
CA PRO A 144 18.75 -1.78 -5.47
C PRO A 144 19.22 -2.23 -6.86
N ILE A 145 19.98 -1.37 -7.54
CA ILE A 145 20.79 -1.78 -8.70
C ILE A 145 21.94 -2.59 -8.11
N ALA A 146 21.84 -3.92 -8.09
CA ALA A 146 22.97 -4.72 -7.66
C ALA A 146 24.03 -4.75 -8.79
N SER A 147 25.31 -4.77 -8.39
CA SER A 147 26.41 -5.04 -9.30
C SER A 147 26.44 -6.53 -9.62
N TYR A 148 26.38 -6.89 -10.90
CA TYR A 148 26.45 -8.29 -11.36
C TYR A 148 27.69 -8.50 -12.21
N ASP A 149 28.27 -9.70 -12.15
CA ASP A 149 29.29 -10.12 -13.09
C ASP A 149 28.69 -10.19 -14.49
N THR A 150 29.14 -9.32 -15.38
CA THR A 150 28.73 -9.28 -16.79
C THR A 150 29.58 -10.19 -17.67
N ILE A 151 30.60 -10.83 -17.09
CA ILE A 151 31.57 -11.68 -17.79
C ILE A 151 31.74 -12.97 -16.98
N LEU A 152 31.75 -14.11 -17.68
CA LEU A 152 32.08 -15.42 -17.12
C LEU A 152 33.10 -16.09 -18.02
N GLU A 153 34.24 -16.49 -17.46
CA GLU A 153 35.29 -17.20 -18.19
C GLU A 153 35.55 -18.55 -17.53
N ARG A 154 35.31 -19.65 -18.27
CA ARG A 154 35.55 -21.02 -17.83
C ARG A 154 35.90 -21.91 -19.01
N HIS A 155 36.83 -22.85 -18.79
CA HIS A 155 37.28 -23.82 -19.80
C HIS A 155 37.70 -23.15 -21.13
N ASP A 156 38.39 -22.01 -21.04
CA ASP A 156 38.78 -21.18 -22.18
C ASP A 156 37.60 -20.69 -23.04
N VAL A 157 36.39 -20.65 -22.47
CA VAL A 157 35.21 -20.06 -23.09
C VAL A 157 34.80 -18.85 -22.26
N LYS A 158 34.82 -17.68 -22.89
CA LYS A 158 34.48 -16.39 -22.28
C LYS A 158 33.12 -15.93 -22.77
N LEU A 159 32.20 -15.76 -21.84
CA LEU A 159 30.86 -15.23 -22.06
C LEU A 159 30.81 -13.81 -21.53
N ALA A 160 30.15 -12.91 -22.24
CA ALA A 160 29.78 -11.59 -21.74
C ALA A 160 28.32 -11.30 -22.07
N LEU A 161 27.62 -10.69 -21.12
CA LEU A 161 26.24 -10.24 -21.26
C LEU A 161 26.12 -8.90 -20.56
N LYS A 162 25.62 -7.88 -21.25
CA LYS A 162 25.49 -6.52 -20.72
C LYS A 162 24.13 -5.95 -21.16
N PRO A 163 23.11 -5.99 -20.28
CA PRO A 163 21.87 -5.29 -20.57
C PRO A 163 22.12 -3.78 -20.66
N VAL A 164 21.36 -3.10 -21.52
CA VAL A 164 21.47 -1.63 -21.70
C VAL A 164 21.02 -0.89 -20.42
N GLN A 165 20.07 -1.48 -19.71
CA GLN A 165 19.55 -1.00 -18.44
C GLN A 165 19.15 -2.19 -17.56
N SER A 166 19.02 -1.97 -16.25
CA SER A 166 18.70 -3.03 -15.29
C SER A 166 17.22 -3.08 -14.90
N ALA A 167 16.44 -2.07 -15.29
CA ALA A 167 15.02 -1.95 -15.00
C ALA A 167 14.22 -1.61 -16.26
N PHE A 168 13.01 -2.15 -16.39
CA PHE A 168 12.16 -2.07 -17.59
C PHE A 168 10.69 -1.98 -17.18
N ASP A 169 9.87 -1.27 -17.94
CA ASP A 169 8.42 -1.39 -17.87
C ASP A 169 7.89 -2.59 -18.64
N LYS A 170 6.65 -3.02 -18.36
CA LYS A 170 5.98 -4.09 -19.12
C LYS A 170 5.81 -3.71 -20.59
N THR A 171 5.82 -2.42 -20.91
CA THR A 171 5.77 -1.93 -22.29
C THR A 171 7.13 -1.81 -22.97
N ASP A 172 8.23 -2.08 -22.28
CA ASP A 172 9.58 -1.89 -22.82
C ASP A 172 10.07 -3.10 -23.63
N ILE A 173 11.09 -2.85 -24.43
CA ILE A 173 11.90 -3.88 -25.09
C ILE A 173 13.20 -4.05 -24.30
N VAL A 174 13.42 -5.25 -23.76
CA VAL A 174 14.67 -5.59 -23.07
C VAL A 174 15.78 -5.75 -24.10
N ARG A 175 16.76 -4.84 -24.06
CA ARG A 175 17.96 -4.88 -24.91
C ARG A 175 19.19 -5.31 -24.13
N ALA A 176 19.95 -6.26 -24.67
CA ALA A 176 21.23 -6.66 -24.10
C ALA A 176 22.28 -7.00 -25.15
N ASN A 177 23.49 -6.49 -24.95
CA ASN A 177 24.64 -6.86 -25.73
C ASN A 177 25.24 -8.14 -25.19
N TRP A 178 25.64 -9.06 -26.06
CA TRP A 178 26.26 -10.32 -25.66
C TRP A 178 27.48 -10.62 -26.54
N SER A 179 28.42 -11.37 -25.98
CA SER A 179 29.52 -11.94 -26.76
C SER A 179 29.97 -13.26 -26.17
N VAL A 180 30.37 -14.20 -27.02
CA VAL A 180 31.01 -15.45 -26.63
C VAL A 180 32.29 -15.63 -27.43
N ASP A 181 33.38 -15.94 -26.75
CA ASP A 181 34.69 -16.24 -27.32
C ASP A 181 35.10 -17.65 -26.89
N ASN A 182 35.33 -18.54 -27.86
CA ASN A 182 35.76 -19.92 -27.59
C ASN A 182 37.25 -20.07 -27.93
N GLN A 183 38.11 -20.02 -26.92
CA GLN A 183 39.54 -20.31 -27.04
C GLN A 183 39.90 -21.78 -26.72
N SER A 184 38.92 -22.58 -26.31
CA SER A 184 39.13 -24.00 -26.05
C SER A 184 39.28 -24.80 -27.34
N SER A 185 39.98 -25.93 -27.26
CA SER A 185 40.07 -26.93 -28.35
C SER A 185 38.74 -27.61 -28.70
N SER A 186 37.80 -27.71 -27.76
CA SER A 186 36.46 -28.28 -27.99
C SER A 186 35.47 -27.25 -28.51
N LYS A 187 34.48 -27.72 -29.28
CA LYS A 187 33.44 -26.87 -29.88
C LYS A 187 32.40 -26.45 -28.85
N VAL A 188 31.88 -25.24 -28.99
CA VAL A 188 30.60 -24.84 -28.38
C VAL A 188 29.48 -25.32 -29.31
N SER A 189 28.66 -26.24 -28.82
CA SER A 189 27.57 -26.86 -29.60
C SER A 189 26.29 -26.04 -29.58
N GLU A 190 26.01 -25.35 -28.49
CA GLU A 190 24.80 -24.55 -28.32
C GLU A 190 25.12 -23.20 -27.68
N LEU A 191 24.33 -22.20 -28.08
CA LEU A 191 24.36 -20.86 -27.54
C LEU A 191 22.92 -20.33 -27.61
N SER A 192 22.34 -20.04 -26.46
CA SER A 192 21.02 -19.43 -26.39
C SER A 192 21.01 -18.29 -25.38
N LEU A 193 20.12 -17.34 -25.63
CA LEU A 193 19.82 -16.26 -24.70
C LEU A 193 18.34 -16.32 -24.38
N SER A 194 18.00 -16.31 -23.10
CA SER A 194 16.63 -16.41 -22.62
C SER A 194 16.32 -15.40 -21.50
N LEU A 195 15.04 -15.00 -21.43
CA LEU A 195 14.46 -14.27 -20.32
C LEU A 195 13.68 -15.26 -19.46
N HIS A 196 14.06 -15.39 -18.19
CA HIS A 196 13.40 -16.26 -17.23
C HIS A 196 12.64 -15.48 -16.17
N ALA A 197 11.44 -15.94 -15.82
CA ALA A 197 10.79 -15.60 -14.56
C ALA A 197 11.19 -16.64 -13.51
N LYS A 198 11.64 -16.16 -12.35
CA LYS A 198 12.02 -17.00 -11.21
C LYS A 198 11.20 -16.59 -9.99
N ALA A 199 10.25 -17.44 -9.63
CA ALA A 199 9.47 -17.30 -8.41
C ALA A 199 10.10 -18.17 -7.31
N VAL A 200 10.46 -17.58 -6.17
CA VAL A 200 11.00 -18.29 -5.01
C VAL A 200 10.10 -18.09 -3.82
N VAL A 201 9.51 -19.18 -3.33
CA VAL A 201 8.81 -19.21 -2.04
C VAL A 201 9.83 -19.60 -0.97
N ARG A 202 10.05 -18.71 -0.01
CA ARG A 202 10.74 -18.99 1.24
C ARG A 202 9.69 -19.26 2.32
N CYS A 203 10.05 -19.98 3.37
CA CYS A 203 9.23 -20.17 4.57
C CYS A 203 10.18 -20.11 5.77
N ASP A 204 9.89 -19.29 6.77
CA ASP A 204 10.61 -19.23 8.05
C ASP A 204 12.16 -19.19 7.91
N GLY A 205 12.67 -18.39 6.95
CA GLY A 205 14.11 -18.20 6.70
C GLY A 205 14.78 -19.27 5.82
N GLY A 206 14.09 -20.36 5.48
CA GLY A 206 14.55 -21.39 4.53
C GLY A 206 13.99 -21.21 3.12
N ARG A 207 14.67 -21.77 2.10
CA ARG A 207 14.14 -21.87 0.72
C ARG A 207 13.30 -23.14 0.60
N THR A 208 12.03 -23.00 0.24
CA THR A 208 11.07 -24.12 0.28
C THR A 208 10.62 -24.55 -1.12
N LYS A 209 10.46 -23.61 -2.06
CA LYS A 209 10.08 -23.92 -3.44
C LYS A 209 10.63 -22.89 -4.43
N GLN A 210 11.23 -23.34 -5.52
CA GLN A 210 11.70 -22.49 -6.61
C GLN A 210 11.01 -22.93 -7.90
N LEU A 211 10.26 -22.02 -8.52
CA LEU A 211 9.73 -22.17 -9.87
C LEU A 211 10.56 -21.28 -10.80
N SER A 212 10.99 -21.82 -11.94
CA SER A 212 11.70 -21.07 -12.96
C SER A 212 11.12 -21.43 -14.31
N GLU A 213 10.63 -20.43 -15.03
CA GLU A 213 10.04 -20.59 -16.35
C GLU A 213 10.81 -19.73 -17.36
N ALA A 214 10.95 -20.21 -18.59
CA ALA A 214 11.47 -19.41 -19.70
C ALA A 214 10.30 -18.66 -20.34
N LEU A 215 10.30 -17.34 -20.25
CA LEU A 215 9.28 -16.51 -20.88
C LEU A 215 9.56 -16.30 -22.37
N MET A 216 10.84 -16.14 -22.69
CA MET A 216 11.33 -15.99 -24.06
C MET A 216 12.70 -16.65 -24.18
N GLU A 217 12.99 -17.23 -25.34
CA GLU A 217 14.30 -17.82 -25.64
C GLU A 217 14.63 -17.63 -27.13
N ARG A 218 15.90 -17.34 -27.44
CA ARG A 218 16.42 -17.35 -28.80
C ARG A 218 17.70 -18.15 -28.87
N SER A 219 17.76 -19.08 -29.81
CA SER A 219 19.01 -19.73 -30.22
C SER A 219 19.82 -18.78 -31.10
N LEU A 220 21.13 -18.70 -30.84
CA LEU A 220 22.04 -17.75 -31.50
C LEU A 220 23.10 -18.45 -32.36
N LEU A 221 23.07 -19.78 -32.44
CA LEU A 221 23.94 -20.56 -33.32
C LEU A 221 23.14 -21.34 -34.34
N SER A 222 23.56 -21.23 -35.59
CA SER A 222 23.21 -22.16 -36.67
C SER A 222 24.24 -23.27 -36.85
N MET A 223 25.48 -23.06 -36.38
CA MET A 223 26.58 -24.04 -36.46
C MET A 223 27.48 -23.96 -35.20
N PRO A 224 28.12 -25.06 -34.76
CA PRO A 224 29.00 -25.06 -33.59
C PRO A 224 30.22 -24.14 -33.73
N MET A 225 30.59 -23.42 -32.66
CA MET A 225 31.76 -22.54 -32.65
C MET A 225 33.04 -23.33 -32.38
N ARG A 226 34.01 -23.23 -33.29
CA ARG A 226 35.35 -23.84 -33.15
C ARG A 226 36.28 -22.96 -32.29
N LYS A 227 37.47 -23.47 -31.98
CA LYS A 227 38.53 -22.70 -31.32
C LYS A 227 38.84 -21.40 -32.09
N GLY A 228 39.02 -20.30 -31.37
CA GLY A 228 39.27 -18.96 -31.90
C GLY A 228 38.03 -18.23 -32.42
N ALA A 229 36.85 -18.88 -32.45
CA ALA A 229 35.64 -18.25 -32.93
C ALA A 229 35.05 -17.32 -31.87
N ARG A 230 34.75 -16.09 -32.29
CA ARG A 230 34.01 -15.10 -31.49
C ARG A 230 32.67 -14.79 -32.15
N ARG A 231 31.61 -14.77 -31.34
CA ARG A 231 30.26 -14.35 -31.74
C ARG A 231 29.81 -13.22 -30.80
N SER A 232 29.10 -12.25 -31.34
CA SER A 232 28.52 -11.17 -30.55
C SER A 232 27.30 -10.58 -31.25
N GLY A 233 26.45 -9.93 -30.49
CA GLY A 233 25.28 -9.23 -31.03
C GLY A 233 24.50 -8.50 -29.94
N CYS A 234 23.35 -7.97 -30.34
CA CYS A 234 22.34 -7.43 -29.43
C CYS A 234 21.11 -8.33 -29.50
N ILE A 235 20.51 -8.62 -28.34
CA ILE A 235 19.22 -9.30 -28.25
C ILE A 235 18.15 -8.30 -27.86
N GLU A 236 16.94 -8.51 -28.40
CA GLU A 236 15.75 -7.75 -28.04
C GLU A 236 14.64 -8.72 -27.61
N PHE A 237 14.10 -8.52 -26.41
CA PHE A 237 12.90 -9.20 -25.92
C PHE A 237 11.80 -8.17 -25.69
N ASP A 238 10.77 -8.22 -26.52
CA ASP A 238 9.64 -7.29 -26.47
C ASP A 238 8.62 -7.78 -25.42
N LEU A 239 8.59 -7.10 -24.26
CA LEU A 239 7.77 -7.52 -23.13
C LEU A 239 6.27 -7.41 -23.41
N THR A 240 5.86 -6.61 -24.41
CA THR A 240 4.44 -6.46 -24.80
C THR A 240 3.84 -7.74 -25.37
N GLN A 241 4.68 -8.65 -25.87
CA GLN A 241 4.25 -9.95 -26.42
C GLN A 241 3.85 -10.95 -25.31
N LEU A 242 4.13 -10.64 -24.04
CA LEU A 242 3.80 -11.50 -22.92
C LEU A 242 2.39 -11.18 -22.40
N SER A 243 1.48 -12.14 -22.56
CA SER A 243 0.10 -12.03 -22.05
C SER A 243 0.02 -11.98 -20.52
N ARG A 244 1.05 -12.51 -19.83
CA ARG A 244 1.17 -12.50 -18.38
C ARG A 244 2.58 -12.07 -17.98
N LEU A 245 2.66 -10.86 -17.44
CA LEU A 245 3.90 -10.29 -16.93
C LEU A 245 3.58 -9.48 -15.68
N ASP A 246 4.30 -9.74 -14.59
CA ASP A 246 4.10 -9.09 -13.30
C ASP A 246 5.28 -8.18 -12.98
N TYR A 247 5.08 -7.28 -12.03
CA TYR A 247 6.17 -6.44 -11.55
C TYR A 247 7.09 -7.25 -10.62
N SER A 248 8.37 -6.94 -10.66
CA SER A 248 9.39 -7.59 -9.83
C SER A 248 9.13 -7.34 -8.36
N VAL A 249 9.33 -8.39 -7.57
CA VAL A 249 9.30 -8.31 -6.10
C VAL A 249 10.64 -8.85 -5.62
N PRO A 250 11.67 -7.98 -5.55
CA PRO A 250 13.02 -8.42 -5.26
C PRO A 250 13.17 -8.84 -3.81
N SER A 251 14.02 -9.83 -3.57
CA SER A 251 14.35 -10.34 -2.22
C SER A 251 14.91 -9.28 -1.26
N SER A 252 15.37 -8.14 -1.79
CA SER A 252 15.92 -7.01 -1.06
C SER A 252 14.88 -5.94 -0.70
N SER A 253 13.65 -6.02 -1.22
CA SER A 253 12.59 -5.13 -0.76
C SER A 253 12.34 -5.41 0.73
N PRO A 254 12.23 -4.37 1.57
CA PRO A 254 11.93 -4.53 2.98
C PRO A 254 10.50 -5.05 3.11
N ILE A 255 10.32 -6.37 3.01
CA ILE A 255 9.09 -7.02 3.44
C ILE A 255 9.14 -6.91 4.95
N VAL A 256 8.48 -5.87 5.45
CA VAL A 256 8.51 -5.44 6.85
C VAL A 256 8.42 -6.66 7.75
N ARG A 257 9.48 -6.89 8.55
CA ARG A 257 9.46 -7.89 9.62
C ARG A 257 8.28 -7.57 10.53
N ARG A 258 7.18 -8.32 10.42
CA ARG A 258 6.03 -8.19 11.33
C ARG A 258 5.56 -9.56 11.81
N THR A 259 5.74 -9.75 13.11
CA THR A 259 4.98 -10.63 14.02
C THR A 259 3.56 -10.05 14.16
N ASP A 260 2.41 -10.71 14.08
CA ASP A 260 1.90 -12.07 13.87
C ASP A 260 0.53 -11.90 13.13
N SER A 261 -0.14 -12.81 12.42
CA SER A 261 -0.09 -14.27 12.22
C SER A 261 -0.48 -14.60 10.75
N LYS A 262 0.54 -14.65 9.88
CA LYS A 262 0.74 -15.31 8.56
C LYS A 262 -0.41 -15.27 7.51
N PRO A 263 -0.51 -14.26 6.60
CA PRO A 263 0.10 -14.30 5.24
C PRO A 263 0.96 -13.09 4.78
N ILE A 264 2.02 -13.41 3.99
CA ILE A 264 2.69 -12.77 2.81
C ILE A 264 3.25 -13.93 1.95
N LEU A 265 2.31 -14.76 1.50
CA LEU A 265 2.39 -16.06 0.86
C LEU A 265 3.26 -17.09 1.63
N THR A 266 3.31 -16.89 2.95
CA THR A 266 3.82 -17.76 4.04
C THR A 266 5.07 -18.60 3.71
N GLY A 267 6.26 -18.05 3.55
CA GLY A 267 6.79 -16.81 4.09
C GLY A 267 7.97 -16.25 3.27
N TYR A 268 7.61 -15.31 2.39
CA TYR A 268 8.42 -14.54 1.44
C TYR A 268 8.49 -15.18 0.05
N LEU A 269 7.66 -14.67 -0.85
CA LEU A 269 7.76 -14.92 -2.29
C LEU A 269 8.56 -13.79 -2.95
N THR A 270 9.56 -14.16 -3.76
CA THR A 270 10.25 -13.21 -4.65
C THR A 270 9.97 -13.57 -6.09
N LEU A 271 9.75 -12.56 -6.92
CA LEU A 271 9.64 -12.71 -8.36
C LEU A 271 10.78 -11.92 -8.98
N ASP A 272 11.82 -12.65 -9.36
CA ASP A 272 13.02 -12.12 -9.99
C ASP A 272 12.99 -12.47 -11.48
N TYR A 273 13.29 -11.51 -12.34
CA TYR A 273 13.50 -11.75 -13.76
C TYR A 273 14.98 -11.87 -14.05
N VAL A 274 15.39 -12.84 -14.86
CA VAL A 274 16.80 -13.13 -15.12
C VAL A 274 17.03 -13.32 -16.61
N LEU A 275 17.88 -12.46 -17.17
CA LEU A 275 18.51 -12.71 -18.47
C LEU A 275 19.58 -13.77 -18.30
N ARG A 276 19.54 -14.79 -19.15
CA ARG A 276 20.46 -15.92 -19.13
C ARG A 276 21.11 -16.08 -20.49
N LEU A 277 22.43 -16.06 -20.52
CA LEU A 277 23.25 -16.50 -21.64
C LEU A 277 23.75 -17.92 -21.33
N LEU A 278 23.34 -18.89 -22.13
CA LEU A 278 23.68 -20.30 -21.99
C LEU A 278 24.61 -20.73 -23.13
N VAL A 279 25.68 -21.43 -22.79
CA VAL A 279 26.58 -22.08 -23.72
C VAL A 279 26.71 -23.56 -23.34
N VAL A 280 26.65 -24.47 -24.32
CA VAL A 280 27.01 -25.88 -24.12
C VAL A 280 28.38 -26.17 -24.71
N HIS A 281 29.29 -26.65 -23.86
CA HIS A 281 30.68 -26.93 -24.20
C HIS A 281 31.13 -28.23 -23.53
N LYS A 282 31.69 -29.18 -24.29
CA LYS A 282 32.04 -30.52 -23.80
C LYS A 282 30.88 -31.24 -23.07
N GLY A 283 29.65 -31.01 -23.51
CA GLY A 283 28.43 -31.52 -22.84
C GLY A 283 28.08 -30.82 -21.52
N GLN A 284 28.86 -29.81 -21.08
CA GLN A 284 28.61 -29.02 -19.89
C GLN A 284 27.94 -27.69 -20.22
N GLN A 285 27.06 -27.24 -19.32
CA GLN A 285 26.34 -25.97 -19.48
C GLN A 285 27.03 -24.84 -18.72
N LEU A 286 27.56 -23.85 -19.44
CA LEU A 286 28.03 -22.58 -18.90
C LEU A 286 26.89 -21.56 -18.93
N LYS A 287 26.57 -20.94 -17.79
CA LYS A 287 25.40 -20.06 -17.63
C LYS A 287 25.84 -18.75 -17.00
N LEU A 288 25.74 -17.66 -17.75
CA LEU A 288 25.85 -16.30 -17.24
C LEU A 288 24.42 -15.77 -16.99
N LYS A 289 24.15 -15.27 -15.77
CA LYS A 289 22.81 -14.87 -15.33
C LYS A 289 22.85 -13.45 -14.79
N ILE A 290 22.07 -12.57 -15.39
CA ILE A 290 21.96 -11.17 -14.99
C ILE A 290 20.49 -10.89 -14.67
N PRO A 291 20.14 -10.59 -13.41
CA PRO A 291 18.78 -10.22 -13.10
C PRO A 291 18.45 -8.84 -13.68
N ILE A 292 17.18 -8.69 -14.02
CA ILE A 292 16.58 -7.44 -14.46
C ILE A 292 15.30 -7.23 -13.66
N TYR A 293 14.85 -5.99 -13.60
CA TYR A 293 13.66 -5.61 -12.87
C TYR A 293 12.58 -5.13 -13.81
N ILE A 294 11.40 -5.72 -13.70
CA ILE A 294 10.20 -5.26 -14.39
C ILE A 294 9.44 -4.39 -13.40
N LEU A 295 9.41 -3.09 -13.64
CA LEU A 295 8.90 -2.07 -12.75
C LEU A 295 7.94 -1.16 -13.51
N PRO A 296 6.99 -0.53 -12.82
CA PRO A 296 6.00 0.41 -13.38
C PRO A 296 6.64 1.76 -13.78
N LEU A 297 7.71 1.76 -14.57
CA LEU A 297 8.50 2.95 -14.87
C LEU A 297 7.71 4.03 -15.63
N HIS A 298 6.73 3.62 -16.44
CA HIS A 298 5.87 4.54 -17.21
C HIS A 298 4.50 4.76 -16.57
N ALA A 299 4.25 4.17 -15.39
CA ALA A 299 2.95 4.27 -14.71
C ALA A 299 2.66 5.66 -14.10
N THR A 300 3.67 6.53 -14.07
CA THR A 300 3.47 7.98 -14.09
C THR A 300 3.65 8.45 -15.51
N PRO A 301 2.69 9.15 -16.14
CA PRO A 301 2.95 9.84 -17.39
C PRO A 301 4.02 10.90 -17.10
N LEU A 302 5.30 10.55 -17.29
CA LEU A 302 6.35 11.54 -17.33
C LEU A 302 6.13 12.30 -18.64
N PRO A 303 5.92 13.63 -18.60
CA PRO A 303 5.80 14.41 -19.81
C PRO A 303 7.10 14.29 -20.61
N SER A 304 6.97 14.18 -21.92
CA SER A 304 8.01 13.87 -22.90
C SER A 304 9.11 14.94 -23.08
N SER A 305 9.31 15.83 -22.10
CA SER A 305 10.36 16.83 -22.12
C SER A 305 10.87 17.18 -20.71
N PRO A 306 12.20 17.24 -20.49
CA PRO A 306 12.79 17.63 -19.19
C PRO A 306 12.34 19.02 -18.73
N THR A 307 11.96 19.91 -19.66
CA THR A 307 11.41 21.24 -19.34
C THR A 307 10.04 21.14 -18.67
N ILE A 308 9.22 20.16 -19.06
CA ILE A 308 7.88 19.93 -18.52
C ILE A 308 7.97 19.21 -17.17
N VAL A 309 8.95 18.32 -16.97
CA VAL A 309 9.20 17.69 -15.67
C VAL A 309 9.61 18.73 -14.62
N VAL A 310 10.48 19.67 -14.98
CA VAL A 310 10.88 20.76 -14.07
C VAL A 310 9.72 21.70 -13.76
N SER A 311 8.85 22.03 -14.74
CA SER A 311 7.69 22.88 -14.48
C SER A 311 6.62 22.18 -13.64
N GLN A 312 6.40 20.86 -13.84
CA GLN A 312 5.51 20.06 -13.03
C GLN A 312 6.02 19.92 -11.59
N LEU A 313 7.31 19.61 -11.39
CA LEU A 313 7.92 19.56 -10.06
C LEU A 313 7.83 20.91 -9.34
N LYS A 314 8.06 22.02 -10.05
CA LYS A 314 7.86 23.38 -9.49
C LYS A 314 6.41 23.62 -9.08
N THR A 315 5.45 23.15 -9.87
CA THR A 315 4.02 23.31 -9.57
C THR A 315 3.61 22.46 -8.38
N GLU A 316 4.08 21.22 -8.29
CA GLU A 316 3.85 20.33 -7.13
C GLU A 316 4.50 20.87 -5.85
N LEU A 317 5.72 21.38 -5.94
CA LEU A 317 6.40 22.05 -4.82
C LEU A 317 5.60 23.26 -4.33
N SER A 318 5.14 24.12 -5.25
CA SER A 318 4.33 25.30 -4.91
C SER A 318 3.00 24.90 -4.25
N LEU A 319 2.36 23.83 -4.72
CA LEU A 319 1.13 23.31 -4.13
C LEU A 319 1.37 22.75 -2.72
N HIS A 320 2.49 22.05 -2.52
CA HIS A 320 2.85 21.48 -1.22
C HIS A 320 3.22 22.56 -0.20
N GLU A 321 3.90 23.62 -0.63
CA GLU A 321 4.18 24.81 0.19
C GLU A 321 2.88 25.50 0.64
N LEU A 322 1.91 25.64 -0.27
CA LEU A 322 0.60 26.22 0.06
C LEU A 322 -0.20 25.35 1.04
N GLN A 323 -0.10 24.03 0.91
CA GLN A 323 -0.69 23.10 1.88
C GLN A 323 -0.04 23.22 3.26
N LEU A 324 1.29 23.27 3.33
CA LEU A 324 2.04 23.47 4.57
C LEU A 324 1.64 24.79 5.26
N GLN A 325 1.47 25.86 4.49
CA GLN A 325 1.00 27.15 5.02
C GLN A 325 -0.41 27.03 5.62
N ARG A 326 -1.34 26.40 4.91
CA ARG A 326 -2.71 26.18 5.41
C ARG A 326 -2.74 25.31 6.66
N THR A 327 -1.90 24.28 6.72
CA THR A 327 -1.79 23.42 7.93
C THR A 327 -1.22 24.21 9.11
N ARG A 328 -0.24 25.10 8.90
CA ARG A 328 0.29 25.98 9.95
C ARG A 328 -0.75 26.95 10.47
N GLU A 329 -1.57 27.54 9.60
CA GLU A 329 -2.67 28.43 9.97
C GLU A 329 -3.76 27.72 10.77
N LEU A 330 -4.11 26.48 10.39
CA LEU A 330 -5.03 25.64 11.15
C LEU A 330 -4.46 25.27 12.53
N ALA A 331 -3.18 24.90 12.61
CA ALA A 331 -2.52 24.58 13.86
C ALA A 331 -2.44 25.80 14.80
N ALA A 332 -2.19 27.00 14.25
CA ALA A 332 -2.21 28.25 15.00
C ALA A 332 -3.62 28.55 15.54
N SER A 333 -4.66 28.36 14.72
CA SER A 333 -6.05 28.57 15.13
C SER A 333 -6.47 27.60 16.24
N GLN A 334 -6.12 26.31 16.11
CA GLN A 334 -6.38 25.31 17.15
C GLN A 334 -5.64 25.63 18.46
N LYS A 335 -4.42 26.16 18.39
CA LYS A 335 -3.66 26.55 19.57
C LYS A 335 -4.36 27.67 20.35
N VAL A 336 -4.94 28.66 19.66
CA VAL A 336 -5.74 29.72 20.28
C VAL A 336 -6.99 29.15 20.93
N GLU A 337 -7.69 28.24 20.25
CA GLU A 337 -8.90 27.60 20.79
C GLU A 337 -8.61 26.75 22.04
N ILE A 338 -7.51 26.00 22.05
CA ILE A 338 -7.04 25.23 23.21
C ILE A 338 -6.75 26.16 24.39
N GLU A 339 -6.10 27.29 24.16
CA GLU A 339 -5.76 28.23 25.23
C GLU A 339 -7.01 28.92 25.79
N GLN A 340 -7.97 29.27 24.93
CA GLN A 340 -9.28 29.77 25.38
C GLN A 340 -10.07 28.72 26.17
N LEU A 341 -10.02 27.45 25.77
CA LEU A 341 -10.65 26.34 26.49
C LEU A 341 -9.98 26.11 27.85
N LYS A 342 -8.64 26.18 27.93
CA LYS A 342 -7.89 26.13 29.19
C LYS A 342 -8.26 27.28 30.10
N GLU A 343 -8.36 28.51 29.59
CA GLU A 343 -8.82 29.65 30.39
C GLU A 343 -10.24 29.45 30.90
N ARG A 344 -11.17 28.98 30.05
CA ARG A 344 -12.54 28.66 30.48
C ARG A 344 -12.58 27.56 31.54
N LEU A 345 -11.76 26.52 31.40
CA LEU A 345 -11.62 25.45 32.39
C LEU A 345 -11.00 25.96 33.70
N SER A 346 -10.01 26.87 33.64
CA SER A 346 -9.45 27.51 34.83
C SER A 346 -10.46 28.40 35.56
N ARG A 347 -11.38 29.05 34.83
CA ARG A 347 -12.46 29.86 35.41
C ARG A 347 -13.63 29.01 35.93
N SER A 348 -13.90 27.86 35.34
CA SER A 348 -14.95 26.93 35.79
C SER A 348 -14.46 25.86 36.78
N GLY A 349 -13.17 25.85 37.12
CA GLY A 349 -12.53 24.83 37.95
C GLY A 349 -12.34 25.16 39.44
N ASN A 350 -12.80 26.32 39.92
CA ASN A 350 -12.71 26.70 41.33
C ASN A 350 -14.05 26.56 42.05
N SER A 351 -14.42 25.32 42.41
CA SER A 351 -15.23 25.11 43.63
C SER A 351 -14.29 25.07 44.84
N GLU A 352 -13.43 26.09 45.00
CA GLU A 352 -12.62 26.24 46.20
C GLU A 352 -13.47 26.70 47.38
N VAL A 353 -14.69 27.19 47.13
CA VAL A 353 -15.64 27.65 48.15
C VAL A 353 -16.69 26.57 48.41
N CYS A 354 -17.08 26.42 49.67
CA CYS A 354 -18.09 25.49 50.13
C CYS A 354 -19.42 25.74 49.41
N CYS A 355 -19.97 24.71 48.76
CA CYS A 355 -21.22 24.80 48.00
C CYS A 355 -22.48 25.02 48.86
N ILE A 356 -22.34 25.02 50.19
CA ILE A 356 -23.44 25.24 51.14
C ILE A 356 -23.45 26.69 51.63
N CYS A 357 -22.36 27.15 52.24
CA CYS A 357 -22.32 28.53 52.76
C CYS A 357 -21.88 29.55 51.71
N LEU A 358 -21.19 29.14 50.65
CA LEU A 358 -20.58 30.02 49.64
C LEU A 358 -19.64 31.10 50.23
N GLU A 359 -19.23 30.93 51.49
CA GLU A 359 -18.38 31.87 52.24
C GLU A 359 -17.01 31.29 52.56
N ASN A 360 -16.97 30.05 53.07
CA ASN A 360 -15.73 29.41 53.51
C ASN A 360 -15.21 28.46 52.45
N ASP A 361 -13.90 28.24 52.42
CA ASP A 361 -13.31 27.28 51.49
C ASP A 361 -13.81 25.85 51.73
N ALA A 362 -14.07 25.13 50.64
CA ALA A 362 -14.26 23.70 50.68
C ALA A 362 -12.99 23.06 51.24
N SER A 363 -13.14 22.16 52.21
CA SER A 363 -12.03 21.49 52.88
C SER A 363 -12.31 20.01 53.15
N ILE A 364 -13.48 19.50 52.75
CA ILE A 364 -13.96 18.16 53.07
C ILE A 364 -14.26 17.37 51.78
N VAL A 365 -13.74 16.15 51.71
CA VAL A 365 -14.07 15.15 50.68
C VAL A 365 -14.97 14.04 51.25
N PHE A 366 -15.99 13.63 50.49
CA PHE A 366 -16.96 12.60 50.91
C PHE A 366 -16.70 11.23 50.27
N ILE A 367 -16.64 10.17 51.08
CA ILE A 367 -16.48 8.77 50.63
C ILE A 367 -17.85 8.07 50.59
N PRO A 368 -18.14 7.26 49.53
CA PRO A 368 -17.24 6.85 48.44
C PRO A 368 -17.29 7.74 47.19
N CYS A 369 -18.04 8.85 47.20
CA CYS A 369 -18.30 9.62 45.98
C CYS A 369 -17.16 10.53 45.52
N GLY A 370 -16.19 10.83 46.37
CA GLY A 370 -15.01 11.65 46.07
C GLY A 370 -15.25 13.16 45.93
N HIS A 371 -16.45 13.67 46.19
CA HIS A 371 -16.72 15.11 45.99
C HIS A 371 -16.11 15.97 47.10
N PHE A 372 -15.26 16.92 46.71
CA PHE A 372 -14.67 17.95 47.55
C PHE A 372 -15.47 19.25 47.40
N CYS A 373 -16.39 19.52 48.33
CA CYS A 373 -17.40 20.55 48.10
C CYS A 373 -17.89 21.31 49.35
N THR A 374 -17.48 20.93 50.56
CA THR A 374 -17.98 21.57 51.79
C THR A 374 -16.84 21.99 52.73
N CYS A 375 -17.05 23.06 53.51
CA CYS A 375 -16.17 23.43 54.62
C CYS A 375 -16.47 22.56 55.84
N ARG A 376 -15.58 22.57 56.85
CA ARG A 376 -15.74 21.76 58.07
C ARG A 376 -17.01 22.05 58.85
N VAL A 377 -17.48 23.31 58.83
CA VAL A 377 -18.68 23.73 59.55
C VAL A 377 -19.91 23.11 58.88
N CYS A 378 -20.03 23.28 57.56
CA CYS A 378 -21.17 22.76 56.81
C CYS A 378 -21.19 21.22 56.75
N ASP A 379 -20.04 20.54 56.78
CA ASP A 379 -19.97 19.08 56.96
C ASP A 379 -20.62 18.63 58.27
N ARG A 380 -20.33 19.30 59.38
CA ARG A 380 -20.92 18.95 60.68
C ARG A 380 -22.43 19.22 60.74
N SER A 381 -22.91 20.19 59.97
CA SER A 381 -24.34 20.55 59.91
C SER A 381 -25.17 19.70 58.94
N LEU A 382 -24.55 18.76 58.21
CA LEU A 382 -25.24 17.89 57.25
C LEU A 382 -26.08 16.80 57.96
N THR A 383 -27.38 17.08 58.15
CA THR A 383 -28.31 16.18 58.85
C THR A 383 -28.67 14.91 58.06
N ARG A 384 -28.73 14.98 56.72
CA ARG A 384 -29.14 13.85 55.86
C ARG A 384 -28.01 12.91 55.46
N ARG A 385 -26.75 13.18 55.86
CA ARG A 385 -25.55 12.39 55.52
C ARG A 385 -25.49 11.98 54.03
N GLN A 386 -25.83 12.91 53.14
CA GLN A 386 -25.79 12.73 51.68
C GLN A 386 -24.94 13.83 51.04
N CYS A 387 -24.16 13.46 50.01
CA CYS A 387 -23.33 14.41 49.27
C CYS A 387 -24.22 15.49 48.62
N PRO A 388 -23.99 16.80 48.85
CA PRO A 388 -24.77 17.87 48.22
C PRO A 388 -24.72 17.88 46.69
N ILE A 389 -23.63 17.36 46.12
CA ILE A 389 -23.40 17.34 44.66
C ILE A 389 -24.11 16.18 43.98
N CYS A 390 -23.90 14.95 44.48
CA CYS A 390 -24.37 13.73 43.79
C CYS A 390 -25.42 12.92 44.58
N ARG A 391 -25.81 13.39 45.77
CA ARG A 391 -26.84 12.79 46.66
C ARG A 391 -26.57 11.36 47.12
N LYS A 392 -25.36 10.83 46.88
CA LYS A 392 -24.91 9.53 47.41
C LYS A 392 -24.74 9.60 48.93
N ASN A 393 -25.09 8.53 49.64
CA ASN A 393 -24.88 8.45 51.10
C ASN A 393 -23.39 8.58 51.44
N ILE A 394 -23.10 9.35 52.48
CA ILE A 394 -21.74 9.62 52.98
C ILE A 394 -21.42 8.57 54.04
N GLU A 395 -20.46 7.71 53.74
CA GLU A 395 -19.92 6.73 54.69
C GLU A 395 -18.93 7.41 55.64
N SER A 396 -17.99 8.16 55.08
CA SER A 396 -17.01 8.93 55.83
C SER A 396 -16.68 10.27 55.14
N SER A 397 -16.30 11.26 55.94
CA SER A 397 -15.83 12.56 55.47
C SER A 397 -14.39 12.78 55.95
N TYR A 398 -13.51 13.25 55.06
CA TYR A 398 -12.11 13.52 55.37
C TYR A 398 -11.78 14.98 55.09
N ALA A 399 -11.09 15.62 56.04
CA ALA A 399 -10.58 16.95 55.84
C ALA A 399 -9.27 16.89 55.03
N ILE A 400 -9.21 17.65 53.94
CA ILE A 400 -7.98 17.87 53.18
C ILE A 400 -7.35 19.16 53.70
N TYR A 401 -6.11 19.06 54.16
CA TYR A 401 -5.28 20.22 54.50
C TYR A 401 -4.42 20.52 53.27
N LYS A 402 -4.47 21.76 52.78
CA LYS A 402 -3.59 22.24 51.71
C LYS A 402 -2.23 22.61 52.28
#